data_AF-A0A3M2EVT1-F1
#
_entry.id   AF-A0A3M2EVT1-F1
#
_cell.length_a   1.000
_cell.length_b   1.000
_cell.length_c   1.000
_cell.angle_alpha   90.00
_cell.angle_beta   90.00
_cell.angle_gamma   90.00
#
_symmetry.space_group_name_H-M   'P 1'
#
loop_
_entity.id
_entity.type
_entity.pdbx_description
1 polymer ?
#
loop_
_entity_poly.entity_id
_entity_poly.type
_entity_poly.pdbx_seq_one_letter_code
_entity_poly.pdbx_strand_id
1 'polypeptide(L)'
;MIAPREALIAAPACRARAGLAQARACCAGRSGKARSQGARLGRRPGNGPARNPLPLLSLLLLSAALPLPCAAAQPEADYIEMTGTEGGINWTRATVEARGIGVPPERARFQARRNALACRAAKVDAQRNLLESTKGVRIDGRTLIRDAMVESDLVQSSVSGTLRAGSRVVARRLLPDGSCEVTMRMPLQGSIASAVYGMERDQGRNGALRRWIGRIVPAAADWLIPPVAAATAPVAPSWQDELRKLDLRLTRIEKWLGDHRDRWGAIAAEGAPTGLVIDARGSNFIPSMSPKIIQLRGGVLYPDARVRREAARHGVLISLFMRDLMMAQKHPRVGERPLVLKALRTWGKTRTALVLGKEASARLKELIAKGFLDHAAVIVVMD
;
A
#
# COMPACT_ATOMS: atom_id res chain seq x y z
N MET A 1 -57.81 12.81 26.02
CA MET A 1 -57.58 11.55 26.75
C MET A 1 -56.90 10.61 25.76
N ILE A 2 -55.62 10.23 25.81
CA ILE A 2 -54.61 10.09 26.87
C ILE A 2 -53.22 10.32 26.22
N ALA A 3 -52.28 10.84 27.01
CA ALA A 3 -50.91 11.28 26.67
C ALA A 3 -49.93 10.14 26.27
N PRO A 4 -48.77 10.48 25.67
CA PRO A 4 -47.69 9.53 25.34
C PRO A 4 -46.82 9.20 26.55
N ARG A 5 -46.23 7.99 26.58
CA ARG A 5 -45.28 7.55 27.61
C ARG A 5 -43.85 7.67 27.10
N GLU A 6 -43.11 8.59 27.72
CA GLU A 6 -41.65 8.72 27.63
C GLU A 6 -40.96 7.52 28.31
N ALA A 7 -39.82 7.09 27.75
CA ALA A 7 -38.85 6.26 28.45
C ALA A 7 -37.44 6.80 28.17
N LEU A 8 -36.97 7.59 29.14
CA LEU A 8 -35.56 7.95 29.33
C LEU A 8 -34.74 6.68 29.62
N ILE A 9 -33.61 6.50 28.93
CA ILE A 9 -32.49 5.70 29.45
C ILE A 9 -31.20 6.52 29.30
N ALA A 10 -30.55 6.65 30.45
CA ALA A 10 -29.47 7.57 30.76
C ALA A 10 -28.12 7.18 30.16
N ALA A 11 -27.39 8.20 29.68
CA ALA A 11 -25.97 8.13 29.38
C ALA A 11 -25.14 8.31 30.67
N PRO A 12 -24.05 7.55 30.89
CA PRO A 12 -23.14 7.85 31.98
C PRO A 12 -22.18 8.98 31.58
N ALA A 13 -22.29 10.08 32.32
CA ALA A 13 -21.36 11.20 32.30
C ALA A 13 -19.98 10.76 32.83
N CYS A 14 -18.94 10.86 32.00
CA CYS A 14 -17.55 10.71 32.44
C CYS A 14 -16.95 12.10 32.66
N ARG A 15 -16.71 12.43 33.92
CA ARG A 15 -16.14 13.72 34.39
C ARG A 15 -14.74 13.92 33.82
N ALA A 16 -14.54 15.04 33.13
CA ALA A 16 -13.22 15.58 32.85
C ALA A 16 -12.57 16.07 34.16
N ARG A 17 -11.43 15.47 34.53
CA ARG A 17 -10.49 16.06 35.50
C ARG A 17 -9.21 16.39 34.75
N ALA A 18 -8.93 17.69 34.66
CA ALA A 18 -7.64 18.23 34.28
C ALA A 18 -6.59 17.81 35.32
N GLY A 19 -5.43 17.37 34.84
CA GLY A 19 -4.29 17.02 35.66
C GLY A 19 -3.03 16.95 34.80
N LEU A 20 -2.27 18.05 34.80
CA LEU A 20 -0.90 18.12 34.30
C LEU A 20 -0.06 16.99 34.93
N ALA A 21 0.60 16.17 34.11
CA ALA A 21 1.73 15.38 34.57
C ALA A 21 2.70 15.14 33.41
N GLN A 22 3.93 15.62 33.63
CA GLN A 22 5.06 15.63 32.74
C GLN A 22 5.48 14.21 32.34
N ALA A 23 5.91 14.09 31.08
CA ALA A 23 6.63 12.95 30.57
C ALA A 23 7.92 12.72 31.37
N ARG A 24 8.04 11.54 32.00
CA ARG A 24 9.33 10.99 32.44
C ARG A 24 9.49 9.59 31.87
N ALA A 25 10.55 9.46 31.08
CA ALA A 25 11.03 8.23 30.48
C ALA A 25 11.39 7.20 31.56
N CYS A 26 10.87 5.98 31.40
CA CYS A 26 11.32 4.79 32.11
C CYS A 26 12.45 4.13 31.31
N CYS A 27 13.68 4.22 31.82
CA CYS A 27 14.74 3.24 31.54
C CYS A 27 15.22 2.65 32.86
N ALA A 28 15.57 1.37 32.79
CA ALA A 28 15.70 0.43 33.89
C ALA A 28 16.84 0.73 34.88
N GLY A 29 16.62 0.38 36.15
CA GLY A 29 17.64 0.29 37.18
C GLY A 29 17.38 -0.93 38.06
N ARG A 30 18.04 -2.04 37.72
CA ARG A 30 18.05 -3.29 38.49
C ARG A 30 19.20 -3.20 39.49
N SER A 31 18.92 -3.09 40.78
CA SER A 31 19.90 -3.36 41.84
C SER A 31 19.20 -3.95 43.06
N GLY A 32 19.59 -5.18 43.41
CA GLY A 32 19.08 -5.93 44.56
C GLY A 32 20.24 -6.70 45.18
N LYS A 33 20.64 -6.25 46.36
CA LYS A 33 21.84 -6.59 47.12
C LYS A 33 21.85 -8.06 47.59
N ALA A 34 23.00 -8.71 47.45
CA ALA A 34 23.35 -9.93 48.17
C ALA A 34 23.82 -9.58 49.60
N ARG A 35 23.43 -10.39 50.59
CA ARG A 35 23.76 -10.23 52.01
C ARG A 35 24.50 -11.47 52.55
N SER A 36 25.57 -11.21 53.30
CA SER A 36 26.21 -12.00 54.40
C SER A 36 26.63 -13.45 54.13
N GLN A 37 27.93 -13.77 54.07
CA GLN A 37 28.92 -13.97 55.16
C GLN A 37 28.88 -15.37 55.81
N GLY A 38 30.05 -16.02 55.85
CA GLY A 38 30.29 -17.23 56.65
C GLY A 38 31.54 -18.00 56.21
N ALA A 39 32.73 -17.51 56.57
CA ALA A 39 34.02 -18.11 56.27
C ALA A 39 34.40 -19.26 57.24
N ARG A 40 35.21 -20.23 56.76
CA ARG A 40 36.12 -21.06 57.60
C ARG A 40 37.51 -21.16 56.97
N LEU A 41 38.43 -20.41 57.56
CA LEU A 41 39.82 -20.71 57.96
C LEU A 41 40.67 -21.70 57.13
N GLY A 42 41.80 -21.17 56.61
CA GLY A 42 43.01 -21.91 56.26
C GLY A 42 44.23 -20.98 56.23
N ARG A 43 45.23 -21.27 57.07
CA ARG A 43 46.54 -20.59 57.29
C ARG A 43 47.43 -20.64 56.01
N ARG A 44 48.47 -19.84 55.72
CA ARG A 44 49.66 -19.32 56.46
C ARG A 44 50.29 -18.14 55.68
N PRO A 45 51.22 -17.36 56.28
CA PRO A 45 51.83 -16.17 55.69
C PRO A 45 53.21 -16.44 55.05
N GLY A 46 53.62 -15.58 54.11
CA GLY A 46 54.96 -15.55 53.53
C GLY A 46 55.33 -14.14 53.07
N ASN A 47 56.45 -13.64 53.59
CA ASN A 47 56.99 -12.28 53.52
C ASN A 47 57.62 -11.92 52.17
N GLY A 48 57.64 -10.61 51.84
CA GLY A 48 58.55 -10.04 50.83
C GLY A 48 58.24 -8.56 50.52
N PRO A 49 59.19 -7.60 50.69
CA PRO A 49 58.88 -6.17 50.74
C PRO A 49 58.98 -5.39 49.41
N ALA A 50 58.27 -4.26 49.43
CA ALA A 50 58.27 -3.08 48.57
C ALA A 50 59.46 -2.81 47.64
N ARG A 51 59.15 -2.38 46.40
CA ARG A 51 59.84 -1.27 45.69
C ARG A 51 58.83 -0.45 44.85
N ASN A 52 58.71 0.83 45.19
CA ASN A 52 58.09 1.92 44.40
C ASN A 52 58.97 2.28 43.18
N PRO A 53 58.68 3.36 42.44
CA PRO A 53 57.55 3.60 41.54
C PRO A 53 58.08 4.00 40.14
N LEU A 54 57.24 4.21 39.12
CA LEU A 54 57.41 5.27 38.10
C LEU A 54 56.15 5.31 37.21
N PRO A 55 55.61 6.50 36.86
CA PRO A 55 54.28 6.65 36.30
C PRO A 55 54.29 6.62 34.78
N LEU A 56 53.48 5.74 34.19
CA LEU A 56 53.09 5.83 32.78
C LEU A 56 51.84 6.72 32.69
N LEU A 57 52.03 7.90 32.08
CA LEU A 57 50.97 8.80 31.63
C LEU A 57 50.01 8.03 30.69
N SER A 58 48.94 7.48 31.25
CA SER A 58 47.82 6.94 30.47
C SER A 58 46.92 8.08 30.03
N LEU A 59 47.14 8.56 28.81
CA LEU A 59 46.25 9.50 28.11
C LEU A 59 44.91 8.79 27.85
N LEU A 60 43.97 8.96 28.78
CA LEU A 60 42.58 8.49 28.66
C LEU A 60 41.87 9.34 27.61
N LEU A 61 41.90 8.89 26.35
CA LEU A 61 40.99 9.33 25.30
C LEU A 61 39.57 8.90 25.69
N LEU A 62 38.87 9.80 26.37
CA LEU A 62 37.46 9.65 26.73
C LEU A 62 36.62 9.78 25.45
N SER A 63 36.46 8.67 24.74
CA SER A 63 35.54 8.54 23.61
C SER A 63 34.11 8.76 24.12
N ALA A 64 33.63 10.00 24.02
CA ALA A 64 32.24 10.33 24.24
C ALA A 64 31.39 9.64 23.15
N ALA A 65 30.88 8.45 23.46
CA ALA A 65 29.89 7.77 22.66
C ALA A 65 28.58 8.56 22.72
N LEU A 66 28.44 9.54 21.83
CA LEU A 66 27.17 10.20 21.57
C LEU A 66 26.17 9.13 21.10
N PRO A 67 25.03 8.93 21.79
CA PRO A 67 24.02 8.01 21.33
C PRO A 67 23.48 8.52 20.00
N LEU A 68 23.72 7.75 18.92
CA LEU A 68 23.06 7.95 17.64
C LEU A 68 21.55 8.00 17.89
N PRO A 69 20.85 9.08 17.50
CA PRO A 69 19.40 9.11 17.62
C PRO A 69 18.85 7.96 16.77
N CYS A 70 18.24 6.99 17.45
CA CYS A 70 17.44 5.97 16.81
C CYS A 70 16.35 6.71 16.04
N ALA A 71 16.45 6.72 14.71
CA ALA A 71 15.43 7.27 13.85
C ALA A 71 14.18 6.40 14.05
N ALA A 72 13.32 6.81 14.97
CA ALA A 72 11.97 6.31 15.05
C ALA A 72 11.36 6.56 13.67
N ALA A 73 11.00 5.48 12.96
CA ALA A 73 10.24 5.57 11.72
C ALA A 73 9.01 6.43 12.03
N GLN A 74 9.02 7.67 11.54
CA GLN A 74 7.87 8.55 11.64
C GLN A 74 6.69 7.81 11.02
N PRO A 75 5.48 7.89 11.59
CA PRO A 75 4.30 7.33 10.97
C PRO A 75 4.26 7.86 9.53
N GLU A 76 4.41 6.92 8.59
CA GLU A 76 4.34 7.15 7.15
C GLU A 76 3.13 8.05 6.92
N ALA A 77 3.30 9.21 6.26
CA ALA A 77 2.24 10.20 6.02
C ALA A 77 1.23 9.67 4.97
N ASP A 78 0.77 8.45 5.21
CA ASP A 78 -0.08 7.65 4.38
C ASP A 78 -1.48 8.28 4.36
N TYR A 79 -2.01 8.37 3.15
CA TYR A 79 -3.40 8.71 2.95
C TYR A 79 -4.23 7.42 3.04
N ILE A 80 -4.86 7.21 4.19
CA ILE A 80 -5.79 6.10 4.43
C ILE A 80 -7.21 6.64 4.48
N GLU A 81 -8.08 6.04 3.67
CA GLU A 81 -9.51 6.30 3.66
C GLU A 81 -10.25 5.10 4.24
N MET A 82 -11.07 5.32 5.27
CA MET A 82 -11.83 4.25 5.89
C MET A 82 -12.99 3.82 5.00
N THR A 83 -13.19 2.51 4.89
CA THR A 83 -14.29 1.90 4.15
C THR A 83 -15.03 0.93 5.05
N GLY A 84 -16.31 1.22 5.30
CA GLY A 84 -17.08 0.49 6.30
C GLY A 84 -16.55 0.71 7.72
N THR A 85 -16.69 -0.30 8.57
CA THR A 85 -16.31 -0.22 10.00
C THR A 85 -14.93 -0.79 10.30
N GLU A 86 -14.50 -1.80 9.55
CA GLU A 86 -13.29 -2.59 9.84
C GLU A 86 -12.27 -2.58 8.67
N GLY A 87 -12.43 -1.64 7.74
CA GLY A 87 -11.71 -1.60 6.47
C GLY A 87 -11.11 -0.23 6.16
N GLY A 88 -10.00 -0.22 5.42
CA GLY A 88 -9.35 1.00 4.97
C GLY A 88 -8.58 0.82 3.65
N ILE A 89 -8.64 1.83 2.81
CA ILE A 89 -7.87 1.93 1.57
C ILE A 89 -6.67 2.83 1.84
N ASN A 90 -5.47 2.27 1.78
CA ASN A 90 -4.23 3.02 1.80
C ASN A 90 -3.86 3.40 0.34
N TRP A 91 -4.15 4.64 -0.01
CA TRP A 91 -3.94 5.18 -1.35
C TRP A 91 -2.47 5.54 -1.63
N THR A 92 -1.67 5.74 -0.57
CA THR A 92 -0.22 5.94 -0.68
C THR A 92 0.49 4.66 -1.09
N ARG A 93 0.12 3.55 -0.45
CA ARG A 93 0.75 2.24 -0.67
C ARG A 93 0.02 1.37 -1.68
N ALA A 94 -1.10 1.87 -2.23
CA ALA A 94 -1.95 1.15 -3.17
C ALA A 94 -2.44 -0.19 -2.62
N THR A 95 -2.89 -0.22 -1.36
CA THR A 95 -3.30 -1.45 -0.68
C THR A 95 -4.62 -1.25 0.06
N VAL A 96 -5.42 -2.31 0.13
CA VAL A 96 -6.59 -2.36 1.00
C VAL A 96 -6.22 -3.18 2.22
N GLU A 97 -6.58 -2.69 3.39
CA GLU A 97 -6.42 -3.38 4.67
C GLU A 97 -7.77 -3.55 5.33
N ALA A 98 -7.98 -4.68 6.00
CA ALA A 98 -9.17 -4.91 6.80
C ALA A 98 -8.86 -5.77 8.01
N ARG A 99 -9.55 -5.48 9.11
CA ARG A 99 -9.47 -6.22 10.37
C ARG A 99 -10.62 -7.21 10.44
N GLY A 100 -10.38 -8.32 11.10
CA GLY A 100 -11.41 -9.29 11.46
C GLY A 100 -11.20 -9.82 12.87
N ILE A 101 -12.30 -10.20 13.50
CA ILE A 101 -12.34 -10.72 14.87
C ILE A 101 -12.90 -12.14 14.83
N GLY A 102 -12.27 -13.03 15.59
CA GLY A 102 -12.68 -14.42 15.69
C GLY A 102 -12.76 -14.86 17.14
N VAL A 103 -13.90 -15.43 17.50
CA VAL A 103 -14.17 -15.94 18.84
C VAL A 103 -14.05 -17.47 18.82
N PRO A 104 -13.39 -18.09 19.81
CA PRO A 104 -13.29 -19.54 19.86
C PRO A 104 -14.65 -20.17 20.18
N PRO A 105 -15.02 -21.31 19.57
CA PRO A 105 -16.26 -21.99 19.89
C PRO A 105 -16.18 -22.63 21.29
N GLU A 106 -17.31 -22.66 22.00
CA GLU A 106 -17.39 -23.16 23.40
C GLU A 106 -16.88 -24.61 23.54
N ARG A 107 -17.12 -25.45 22.52
CA ARG A 107 -16.67 -26.85 22.49
C ARG A 107 -15.14 -27.05 22.48
N ALA A 108 -14.35 -26.01 22.20
CA ALA A 108 -12.91 -26.11 22.17
C ALA A 108 -12.35 -26.08 23.61
N ARG A 109 -12.00 -27.25 24.15
CA ARG A 109 -11.60 -27.42 25.56
C ARG A 109 -10.19 -26.89 25.90
N PHE A 110 -9.22 -27.09 24.99
CA PHE A 110 -7.83 -26.72 25.25
C PHE A 110 -7.51 -25.32 24.74
N GLN A 111 -6.80 -24.51 25.54
CA GLN A 111 -6.48 -23.12 25.19
C GLN A 111 -5.76 -23.00 23.85
N ALA A 112 -4.82 -23.90 23.55
CA ALA A 112 -4.13 -23.93 22.25
C ALA A 112 -5.13 -24.13 21.09
N ARG A 113 -6.11 -25.03 21.25
CA ARG A 113 -7.17 -25.26 20.26
C ARG A 113 -8.12 -24.07 20.14
N ARG A 114 -8.48 -23.43 21.26
CA ARG A 114 -9.30 -22.20 21.29
C ARG A 114 -8.62 -21.10 20.48
N ASN A 115 -7.38 -20.75 20.83
CA ASN A 115 -6.59 -19.72 20.14
C ASN A 115 -6.46 -20.01 18.63
N ALA A 116 -6.17 -21.26 18.26
CA ALA A 116 -6.01 -21.65 16.87
C ALA A 116 -7.31 -21.56 16.05
N LEU A 117 -8.47 -21.83 16.67
CA LEU A 117 -9.77 -21.70 16.02
C LEU A 117 -10.22 -20.24 15.95
N ALA A 118 -10.00 -19.46 17.01
CA ALA A 118 -10.27 -18.03 17.06
C ALA A 118 -9.52 -17.31 15.93
N CYS A 119 -8.22 -17.52 15.78
CA CYS A 119 -7.47 -16.87 14.70
C CYS A 119 -7.86 -17.33 13.30
N ARG A 120 -8.36 -18.57 13.13
CA ARG A 120 -8.92 -19.03 11.85
C ARG A 120 -10.22 -18.31 11.52
N ALA A 121 -11.12 -18.18 12.49
CA ALA A 121 -12.36 -17.41 12.33
C ALA A 121 -12.06 -15.93 12.02
N ALA A 122 -11.13 -15.32 12.75
CA ALA A 122 -10.69 -13.95 12.55
C ALA A 122 -10.15 -13.71 11.14
N LYS A 123 -9.40 -14.67 10.60
CA LYS A 123 -8.90 -14.60 9.22
C LYS A 123 -10.03 -14.63 8.18
N VAL A 124 -11.05 -15.48 8.36
CA VAL A 124 -12.20 -15.54 7.44
C VAL A 124 -13.02 -14.26 7.52
N ASP A 125 -13.23 -13.73 8.73
CA ASP A 125 -13.89 -12.43 8.94
C ASP A 125 -13.10 -11.29 8.26
N ALA A 126 -11.78 -11.24 8.46
CA ALA A 126 -10.92 -10.26 7.81
C ALA A 126 -10.96 -10.37 6.27
N GLN A 127 -11.04 -11.59 5.70
CA GLN A 127 -11.21 -11.77 4.25
C GLN A 127 -12.54 -11.21 3.73
N ARG A 128 -13.62 -11.38 4.49
CA ARG A 128 -14.93 -10.80 4.16
C ARG A 128 -14.87 -9.27 4.20
N ASN A 129 -14.32 -8.70 5.27
CA ASN A 129 -14.18 -7.25 5.43
C ASN A 129 -13.25 -6.68 4.36
N LEU A 130 -12.20 -7.40 3.97
CA LEU A 130 -11.29 -7.00 2.90
C LEU A 130 -11.99 -6.96 1.54
N LEU A 131 -12.84 -7.94 1.22
CA LEU A 131 -13.65 -7.93 0.00
C LEU A 131 -14.60 -6.73 -0.04
N GLU A 132 -15.28 -6.45 1.08
CA GLU A 132 -16.21 -5.33 1.17
C GLU A 132 -15.50 -3.98 1.05
N SER A 133 -14.35 -3.84 1.71
CA SER A 133 -13.49 -2.66 1.60
C SER A 133 -13.04 -2.42 0.16
N THR A 134 -12.72 -3.51 -0.55
CA THR A 134 -12.28 -3.46 -1.95
C THR A 134 -13.39 -3.05 -2.89
N LYS A 135 -14.61 -3.55 -2.67
CA LYS A 135 -15.81 -3.14 -3.41
C LYS A 135 -16.08 -1.63 -3.31
N GLY A 136 -15.68 -1.00 -2.20
CA GLY A 136 -15.79 0.44 -1.97
C GLY A 136 -14.72 1.30 -2.66
N VAL A 137 -13.69 0.70 -3.27
CA VAL A 137 -12.63 1.44 -3.96
C VAL A 137 -13.20 2.14 -5.19
N ARG A 138 -12.93 3.44 -5.32
CA ARG A 138 -13.33 4.21 -6.51
C ARG A 138 -12.40 3.96 -7.68
N ILE A 139 -13.00 3.62 -8.82
CA ILE A 139 -12.29 3.59 -10.10
C ILE A 139 -12.20 5.02 -10.63
N ASP A 140 -13.33 5.71 -10.72
CA ASP A 140 -13.39 7.12 -11.10
C ASP A 140 -14.48 7.86 -10.31
N GLY A 141 -14.97 9.00 -10.83
CA GLY A 141 -16.00 9.77 -10.15
C GLY A 141 -17.37 9.09 -10.03
N ARG A 142 -17.69 8.15 -10.91
CA ARG A 142 -19.04 7.56 -11.02
C ARG A 142 -19.04 6.06 -10.76
N THR A 143 -17.90 5.40 -10.91
CA THR A 143 -17.80 3.94 -10.86
C THR A 143 -16.92 3.48 -9.70
N LEU A 144 -17.44 2.53 -8.94
CA LEU A 144 -16.72 1.80 -7.90
C LEU A 144 -16.32 0.40 -8.40
N ILE A 145 -15.41 -0.26 -7.69
CA ILE A 145 -15.06 -1.65 -8.00
C ILE A 145 -16.29 -2.55 -7.94
N ARG A 146 -17.22 -2.38 -7.00
CA ARG A 146 -18.45 -3.19 -6.95
C ARG A 146 -19.29 -3.07 -8.22
N ASP A 147 -19.35 -1.88 -8.83
CA ASP A 147 -20.12 -1.63 -10.04
C ASP A 147 -19.41 -2.29 -11.24
N ALA A 148 -18.09 -2.13 -11.31
CA ALA A 148 -17.26 -2.79 -12.32
C ALA A 148 -17.25 -4.32 -12.21
N MET A 149 -17.41 -4.89 -11.01
CA MET A 149 -17.56 -6.34 -10.82
C MET A 149 -18.88 -6.87 -11.40
N VAL A 150 -19.94 -6.06 -11.41
CA VAL A 150 -21.21 -6.42 -12.05
C VAL A 150 -21.09 -6.32 -13.57
N GLU A 151 -20.34 -5.35 -14.07
CA GLU A 151 -20.16 -5.12 -15.51
C GLU A 151 -19.10 -6.03 -16.15
N SER A 152 -18.13 -6.55 -15.38
CA SER A 152 -16.99 -7.28 -15.90
C SER A 152 -16.58 -8.48 -15.03
N ASP A 153 -16.79 -9.68 -15.58
CA ASP A 153 -16.31 -10.93 -15.00
C ASP A 153 -14.79 -10.96 -14.80
N LEU A 154 -14.03 -10.25 -15.65
CA LEU A 154 -12.58 -10.12 -15.50
C LEU A 154 -12.23 -9.35 -14.22
N VAL A 155 -12.96 -8.29 -13.90
CA VAL A 155 -12.77 -7.53 -12.66
C VAL A 155 -13.18 -8.38 -11.46
N GLN A 156 -14.34 -9.05 -11.51
CA GLN A 156 -14.80 -9.93 -10.43
C GLN A 156 -13.83 -11.07 -10.14
N SER A 157 -13.37 -11.77 -11.17
CA SER A 157 -12.41 -12.87 -11.04
C SER A 157 -11.03 -12.38 -10.58
N SER A 158 -10.57 -11.21 -11.04
CA SER A 158 -9.31 -10.61 -10.59
C SER A 158 -9.36 -10.20 -9.13
N VAL A 159 -10.44 -9.58 -8.66
CA VAL A 159 -10.62 -9.24 -7.24
C VAL A 159 -10.66 -10.52 -6.39
N SER A 160 -11.44 -11.51 -6.79
CA SER A 160 -11.57 -12.79 -6.06
C SER A 160 -10.25 -13.58 -6.03
N GLY A 161 -9.53 -13.62 -7.15
CA GLY A 161 -8.21 -14.25 -7.26
C GLY A 161 -7.18 -13.56 -6.38
N THR A 162 -7.17 -12.22 -6.37
CA THR A 162 -6.26 -11.43 -5.52
C THR A 162 -6.57 -11.62 -4.04
N LEU A 163 -7.85 -11.70 -3.66
CA LEU A 163 -8.24 -12.00 -2.28
C LEU A 163 -7.74 -13.39 -1.83
N ARG A 164 -7.76 -14.38 -2.72
CA ARG A 164 -7.31 -15.75 -2.40
C ARG A 164 -5.79 -15.90 -2.38
N ALA A 165 -5.09 -15.37 -3.38
CA ALA A 165 -3.66 -15.61 -3.60
C ALA A 165 -2.76 -14.42 -3.22
N GLY A 166 -3.27 -13.19 -3.31
CA GLY A 166 -2.53 -11.96 -3.06
C GLY A 166 -2.75 -11.32 -1.69
N SER A 167 -3.73 -11.80 -0.91
CA SER A 167 -3.97 -11.30 0.45
C SER A 167 -3.04 -11.97 1.46
N ARG A 168 -2.59 -11.19 2.45
CA ARG A 168 -1.69 -11.66 3.51
C ARG A 168 -2.05 -11.07 4.86
N VAL A 169 -1.79 -11.84 5.91
CA VAL A 169 -1.91 -11.37 7.29
C VAL A 169 -0.74 -10.44 7.59
N VAL A 170 -1.04 -9.20 7.98
CA VAL A 170 -0.03 -8.19 8.36
C VAL A 170 0.10 -8.05 9.87
N ALA A 171 -0.98 -8.33 10.61
CA ALA A 171 -0.97 -8.34 12.07
C ALA A 171 -1.87 -9.45 12.60
N ARG A 172 -1.48 -10.01 13.75
CA ARG A 172 -2.26 -10.99 14.50
C ARG A 172 -2.09 -10.71 15.99
N ARG A 173 -3.19 -10.60 16.72
CA ARG A 173 -3.20 -10.36 18.17
C ARG A 173 -4.20 -11.30 18.84
N LEU A 174 -3.76 -11.98 19.91
CA LEU A 174 -4.66 -12.69 20.82
C LEU A 174 -5.12 -11.70 21.89
N LEU A 175 -6.42 -11.69 22.17
CA LEU A 175 -7.03 -10.86 23.20
C LEU A 175 -7.18 -11.62 24.53
N PRO A 176 -7.29 -10.93 25.68
CA PRO A 176 -7.38 -11.57 26.99
C PRO A 176 -8.60 -12.50 27.17
N ASP A 177 -9.67 -12.25 26.43
CA ASP A 177 -10.90 -13.06 26.41
C ASP A 177 -10.76 -14.37 25.59
N GLY A 178 -9.60 -14.59 24.97
CA GLY A 178 -9.32 -15.75 24.13
C GLY A 178 -9.77 -15.59 22.68
N SER A 179 -10.34 -14.44 22.31
CA SER A 179 -10.59 -14.08 20.93
C SER A 179 -9.29 -13.69 20.21
N CYS A 180 -9.33 -13.68 18.88
CA CYS A 180 -8.20 -13.33 18.06
C CYS A 180 -8.60 -12.26 17.06
N GLU A 181 -7.65 -11.36 16.81
CA GLU A 181 -7.74 -10.28 15.85
C GLU A 181 -6.70 -10.49 14.77
N VAL A 182 -7.13 -10.33 13.52
CA VAL A 182 -6.29 -10.49 12.35
C VAL A 182 -6.51 -9.30 11.44
N THR A 183 -5.42 -8.62 11.07
CA THR A 183 -5.44 -7.62 10.01
C THR A 183 -4.87 -8.24 8.75
N MET A 184 -5.65 -8.19 7.67
CA MET A 184 -5.25 -8.63 6.35
C MET A 184 -5.05 -7.45 5.43
N ARG A 185 -4.10 -7.60 4.50
CA ARG A 185 -3.81 -6.63 3.45
C ARG A 185 -3.80 -7.32 2.09
N MET A 186 -4.25 -6.62 1.06
CA MET A 186 -3.97 -6.99 -0.32
C MET A 186 -3.65 -5.77 -1.19
N PRO A 187 -2.86 -5.94 -2.28
CA PRO A 187 -2.54 -4.84 -3.19
C PRO A 187 -3.70 -4.55 -4.15
N LEU A 188 -3.82 -3.28 -4.55
CA LEU A 188 -4.65 -2.82 -5.68
C LEU A 188 -3.91 -2.94 -7.02
N GLN A 189 -2.58 -2.94 -6.98
CA GLN A 189 -1.73 -3.19 -8.13
C GLN A 189 -1.73 -4.68 -8.53
N GLY A 190 -1.30 -4.97 -9.75
CA GLY A 190 -1.33 -6.29 -10.37
C GLY A 190 -2.64 -6.56 -11.10
N SER A 191 -3.24 -7.71 -10.82
CA SER A 191 -4.46 -8.22 -11.49
C SER A 191 -5.65 -7.26 -11.39
N ILE A 192 -5.88 -6.63 -10.23
CA ILE A 192 -7.03 -5.72 -10.05
C ILE A 192 -6.88 -4.48 -10.94
N ALA A 193 -5.76 -3.77 -10.84
CA ALA A 193 -5.47 -2.63 -11.70
C ALA A 193 -5.52 -2.99 -13.19
N SER A 194 -4.93 -4.12 -13.58
CA SER A 194 -4.93 -4.60 -14.96
C SER A 194 -6.36 -4.80 -15.49
N ALA A 195 -7.22 -5.48 -14.73
CA ALA A 195 -8.61 -5.72 -15.09
C ALA A 195 -9.44 -4.42 -15.16
N VAL A 196 -9.30 -3.54 -14.17
CA VAL A 196 -10.03 -2.26 -14.10
C VAL A 196 -9.69 -1.38 -15.30
N TYR A 197 -8.40 -1.17 -15.59
CA TYR A 197 -7.99 -0.34 -16.72
C TYR A 197 -8.20 -1.03 -18.08
N GLY A 198 -8.23 -2.37 -18.11
CA GLY A 198 -8.56 -3.16 -19.29
C GLY A 198 -10.04 -3.06 -19.69
N MET A 199 -10.94 -3.02 -18.71
CA MET A 199 -12.39 -2.93 -18.94
C MET A 199 -12.78 -1.64 -19.69
N GLU A 200 -12.17 -0.49 -19.33
CA GLU A 200 -12.50 0.80 -19.96
C GLU A 200 -12.14 0.83 -21.47
N ARG A 201 -11.15 0.02 -21.90
CA ARG A 201 -10.79 -0.14 -23.32
C ARG A 201 -11.90 -0.80 -24.13
N ASP A 202 -12.58 -1.78 -23.55
CA ASP A 202 -13.57 -2.60 -24.24
C ASP A 202 -14.89 -1.85 -24.47
N GLN A 203 -15.25 -0.94 -23.55
CA GLN A 203 -16.43 -0.08 -23.69
C GLN A 203 -16.32 0.85 -24.92
N GLY A 204 -15.13 1.40 -25.20
CA GLY A 204 -14.94 2.37 -26.29
C GLY A 204 -14.70 1.80 -27.69
N ARG A 205 -14.35 0.52 -27.82
CA ARG A 205 -13.88 -0.04 -29.10
C ARG A 205 -14.86 -1.00 -29.76
N ASN A 206 -15.72 -1.71 -29.01
CA ASN A 206 -16.42 -2.88 -29.56
C ASN A 206 -17.80 -3.21 -28.93
N GLY A 207 -18.47 -2.26 -28.28
CA GLY A 207 -19.80 -2.52 -27.68
C GLY A 207 -20.86 -2.99 -28.70
N ALA A 208 -20.89 -2.41 -29.90
CA ALA A 208 -21.89 -2.75 -30.92
C ALA A 208 -21.54 -4.01 -31.73
N LEU A 209 -20.28 -4.17 -32.15
CA LEU A 209 -19.85 -5.28 -33.00
C LEU A 209 -19.81 -6.61 -32.25
N ARG A 210 -19.42 -6.63 -30.96
CA ARG A 210 -19.48 -7.86 -30.12
C ARG A 210 -20.92 -8.31 -29.84
N ARG A 211 -21.85 -7.37 -29.64
CA ARG A 211 -23.29 -7.66 -29.51
C ARG A 211 -23.89 -8.23 -30.80
N TRP A 212 -23.36 -7.82 -31.95
CA TRP A 212 -23.83 -8.29 -33.26
C TRP A 212 -23.24 -9.67 -33.61
N ILE A 213 -21.92 -9.88 -33.44
CA ILE A 213 -21.26 -11.17 -33.73
C ILE A 213 -21.72 -12.28 -32.76
N GLY A 214 -21.90 -11.96 -31.47
CA GLY A 214 -22.41 -12.92 -30.48
C GLY A 214 -23.85 -13.39 -30.72
N ARG A 215 -24.57 -12.78 -31.67
CA ARG A 215 -25.93 -13.16 -32.07
C ARG A 215 -25.98 -14.04 -33.33
N ILE A 216 -24.85 -14.19 -34.03
CA ILE A 216 -24.77 -14.86 -35.34
C ILE A 216 -24.02 -16.19 -35.27
N VAL A 217 -23.21 -16.45 -34.24
CA VAL A 217 -22.53 -17.74 -34.08
C VAL A 217 -23.38 -18.66 -33.19
N PRO A 218 -24.07 -19.67 -33.74
CA PRO A 218 -24.79 -20.65 -32.93
C PRO A 218 -23.78 -21.54 -32.20
N ALA A 219 -24.21 -22.14 -31.09
CA ALA A 219 -23.49 -23.10 -30.25
C ALA A 219 -22.95 -24.37 -30.98
N ALA A 220 -23.05 -24.43 -32.31
CA ALA A 220 -22.54 -25.50 -33.15
C ALA A 220 -21.04 -25.37 -33.48
N ALA A 221 -20.40 -24.24 -33.14
CA ALA A 221 -18.96 -24.05 -33.34
C ALA A 221 -18.09 -24.88 -32.36
N ASP A 222 -18.67 -25.42 -31.29
CA ASP A 222 -17.97 -26.28 -30.32
C ASP A 222 -17.50 -27.61 -30.93
N TRP A 223 -18.10 -28.06 -32.04
CA TRP A 223 -17.66 -29.26 -32.78
C TRP A 223 -16.39 -29.04 -33.61
N LEU A 224 -16.07 -27.79 -33.99
CA LEU A 224 -14.88 -27.50 -34.79
C LEU A 224 -13.59 -27.38 -33.95
N ILE A 225 -13.70 -27.47 -32.63
CA ILE A 225 -12.56 -27.48 -31.73
C ILE A 225 -12.15 -28.95 -31.56
N PRO A 226 -11.00 -29.39 -32.11
CA PRO A 226 -10.52 -30.74 -31.85
C PRO A 226 -10.36 -30.93 -30.33
N PRO A 227 -10.66 -32.12 -29.78
CA PRO A 227 -10.33 -32.38 -28.38
C PRO A 227 -8.84 -32.11 -28.23
N VAL A 228 -8.49 -31.11 -27.42
CA VAL A 228 -7.11 -30.89 -27.01
C VAL A 228 -6.69 -32.20 -26.37
N ALA A 229 -5.88 -32.97 -27.10
CA ALA A 229 -5.17 -34.11 -26.55
C ALA A 229 -4.53 -33.59 -25.27
N ALA A 230 -4.82 -34.24 -24.16
CA ALA A 230 -4.22 -33.93 -22.87
C ALA A 230 -2.71 -33.99 -23.06
N ALA A 231 -2.10 -32.83 -23.34
CA ALA A 231 -0.67 -32.68 -23.31
C ALA A 231 -0.27 -33.12 -21.91
N THR A 232 0.54 -34.18 -21.86
CA THR A 232 1.18 -34.64 -20.64
C THR A 232 1.66 -33.40 -19.88
N ALA A 233 1.11 -33.22 -18.68
CA ALA A 233 1.37 -32.03 -17.89
C ALA A 233 2.89 -31.81 -17.86
N PRO A 234 3.39 -30.63 -18.25
CA PRO A 234 4.82 -30.39 -18.28
C PRO A 234 5.37 -30.65 -16.87
N VAL A 235 6.44 -31.44 -16.81
CA VAL A 235 7.25 -31.66 -15.61
C VAL A 235 7.43 -30.30 -14.93
N ALA A 236 7.09 -30.22 -13.64
CA ALA A 236 7.19 -28.97 -12.89
C ALA A 236 8.57 -28.34 -13.13
N PRO A 237 8.64 -27.06 -13.51
CA PRO A 237 9.90 -26.44 -13.90
C PRO A 237 10.91 -26.59 -12.77
N SER A 238 12.11 -27.06 -13.11
CA SER A 238 13.18 -27.11 -12.13
C SER A 238 13.56 -25.67 -11.74
N TRP A 239 14.05 -25.48 -10.52
CA TRP A 239 14.58 -24.18 -10.08
C TRP A 239 15.67 -23.66 -11.04
N GLN A 240 16.35 -24.56 -11.76
CA GLN A 240 17.35 -24.22 -12.78
C GLN A 240 16.71 -23.59 -14.02
N ASP A 241 15.53 -24.05 -14.43
CA ASP A 241 14.77 -23.45 -15.55
C ASP A 241 14.20 -22.09 -15.17
N GLU A 242 13.78 -21.92 -13.91
CA GLU A 242 13.36 -20.61 -13.38
C GLU A 242 14.53 -19.62 -13.35
N LEU A 243 15.70 -20.04 -12.88
CA LEU A 243 16.91 -19.21 -12.92
C LEU A 243 17.34 -18.87 -14.35
N ARG A 244 17.30 -19.83 -15.30
CA ARG A 244 17.59 -19.55 -16.72
C ARG A 244 16.60 -18.55 -17.31
N LYS A 245 15.31 -18.63 -16.97
CA LYS A 245 14.31 -17.64 -17.39
C LYS A 245 14.60 -16.25 -16.82
N LEU A 246 15.06 -16.16 -15.57
CA LEU A 246 15.44 -14.90 -14.95
C LEU A 246 16.70 -14.31 -15.60
N ASP A 247 17.71 -15.12 -15.86
CA ASP A 247 18.94 -14.72 -16.54
C ASP A 247 18.64 -14.17 -17.94
N LEU A 248 17.86 -14.89 -18.74
CA LEU A 248 17.39 -14.43 -20.06
C LEU A 248 16.53 -13.16 -20.02
N ARG A 249 15.85 -12.89 -18.89
CA ARG A 249 15.12 -11.63 -18.68
C ARG A 249 16.10 -10.52 -18.32
N LEU A 250 17.07 -10.78 -17.45
CA LEU A 250 18.09 -9.82 -17.05
C LEU A 250 18.92 -9.39 -18.27
N THR A 251 19.43 -10.34 -19.06
CA THR A 251 20.19 -10.03 -20.28
C THR A 251 19.38 -9.22 -21.28
N ARG A 252 18.07 -9.51 -21.42
CA ARG A 252 17.17 -8.69 -22.25
C ARG A 252 16.99 -7.29 -21.69
N ILE A 253 16.88 -7.14 -20.36
CA ILE A 253 16.77 -5.85 -19.70
C ILE A 253 18.07 -5.06 -19.87
N GLU A 254 19.22 -5.68 -19.66
CA GLU A 254 20.54 -5.06 -19.86
C GLU A 254 20.74 -4.63 -21.31
N LYS A 255 20.40 -5.49 -22.27
CA LYS A 255 20.43 -5.14 -23.69
C LYS A 255 19.45 -4.02 -24.01
N TRP A 256 18.23 -4.07 -23.49
CA TRP A 256 17.23 -3.01 -23.68
C TRP A 256 17.71 -1.68 -23.07
N LEU A 257 18.27 -1.70 -21.87
CA LEU A 257 18.87 -0.54 -21.21
C LEU A 257 20.08 -0.01 -21.99
N GLY A 258 20.88 -0.89 -22.60
CA GLY A 258 21.98 -0.51 -23.50
C GLY A 258 21.48 0.18 -24.78
N ASP A 259 20.54 -0.45 -25.49
CA ASP A 259 19.94 0.09 -26.72
C ASP A 259 19.13 1.38 -26.48
N HIS A 260 18.63 1.56 -25.25
CA HIS A 260 17.90 2.76 -24.84
C HIS A 260 18.78 3.70 -24.01
N ARG A 261 20.07 3.42 -23.82
CA ARG A 261 20.99 4.24 -23.00
C ARG A 261 21.05 5.67 -23.52
N ASP A 262 20.95 5.89 -24.82
CA ASP A 262 20.90 7.23 -25.42
C ASP A 262 19.54 7.92 -25.19
N ARG A 263 18.45 7.15 -25.10
CA ARG A 263 17.10 7.65 -24.75
C ARG A 263 16.99 8.02 -23.27
N TRP A 264 17.53 7.20 -22.38
CA TRP A 264 17.61 7.46 -20.94
C TRP A 264 18.68 8.53 -20.61
N GLY A 265 19.76 8.55 -21.39
CA GLY A 265 20.82 9.55 -21.36
C GLY A 265 20.35 10.92 -21.81
N ALA A 266 19.48 11.01 -22.82
CA ALA A 266 18.82 12.27 -23.21
C ALA A 266 17.84 12.80 -22.14
N ILE A 267 17.07 11.92 -21.48
CA ILE A 267 16.20 12.31 -20.34
C ILE A 267 17.03 12.82 -19.15
N ALA A 268 18.20 12.22 -18.90
CA ALA A 268 19.14 12.70 -17.89
C ALA A 268 19.79 14.03 -18.30
N ALA A 269 20.19 14.17 -19.56
CA ALA A 269 20.99 15.28 -20.09
C ALA A 269 20.22 16.59 -20.33
N GLU A 270 18.90 16.57 -20.56
CA GLU A 270 18.15 17.80 -20.94
C GLU A 270 17.46 18.57 -19.80
N GLY A 271 17.63 18.18 -18.53
CA GLY A 271 16.90 18.86 -17.45
C GLY A 271 15.37 18.61 -17.46
N ALA A 272 14.92 17.59 -18.19
CA ALA A 272 13.53 17.16 -18.17
C ALA A 272 13.14 16.61 -16.79
N PRO A 273 11.91 16.87 -16.31
CA PRO A 273 11.47 16.35 -15.02
C PRO A 273 11.36 14.81 -15.05
N THR A 274 11.57 14.18 -13.90
CA THR A 274 11.54 12.71 -13.76
C THR A 274 10.18 12.15 -13.34
N GLY A 275 9.32 13.01 -12.80
CA GLY A 275 8.02 12.64 -12.25
C GLY A 275 7.14 13.86 -12.02
N LEU A 276 5.85 13.64 -11.80
CA LEU A 276 4.90 14.72 -11.60
C LEU A 276 4.31 14.65 -10.19
N VAL A 277 4.45 15.73 -9.44
CA VAL A 277 3.81 15.92 -8.14
C VAL A 277 2.76 17.02 -8.28
N ILE A 278 1.53 16.74 -7.90
CA ILE A 278 0.45 17.72 -7.92
C ILE A 278 0.02 18.03 -6.51
N ASP A 279 0.22 19.28 -6.09
CA ASP A 279 -0.32 19.78 -4.83
C ASP A 279 -1.82 20.10 -5.01
N ALA A 280 -2.67 19.20 -4.52
CA ALA A 280 -4.12 19.31 -4.51
C ALA A 280 -4.69 19.67 -3.12
N ARG A 281 -3.84 20.05 -2.17
CA ARG A 281 -4.27 20.53 -0.84
C ARG A 281 -5.18 21.75 -0.94
N GLY A 282 -6.24 21.79 -0.15
CA GLY A 282 -7.30 22.79 -0.16
C GLY A 282 -8.33 22.63 -1.27
N SER A 283 -8.20 21.63 -2.16
CA SER A 283 -9.12 21.45 -3.29
C SER A 283 -10.31 20.52 -3.02
N ASN A 284 -10.35 19.85 -1.85
CA ASN A 284 -11.31 18.79 -1.52
C ASN A 284 -11.33 17.64 -2.54
N PHE A 285 -10.17 17.34 -3.12
CA PHE A 285 -10.01 16.27 -4.09
C PHE A 285 -10.21 14.89 -3.43
N ILE A 286 -10.89 14.00 -4.16
CA ILE A 286 -11.19 12.64 -3.72
C ILE A 286 -10.33 11.67 -4.55
N PRO A 287 -9.56 10.78 -3.91
CA PRO A 287 -8.70 9.85 -4.64
C PRO A 287 -9.53 8.78 -5.36
N SER A 288 -8.99 8.27 -6.46
CA SER A 288 -9.59 7.20 -7.26
C SER A 288 -8.50 6.48 -8.06
N MET A 289 -8.79 5.29 -8.63
CA MET A 289 -7.80 4.56 -9.43
C MET A 289 -7.47 5.26 -10.77
N SER A 290 -8.41 6.01 -11.34
CA SER A 290 -8.30 6.73 -12.62
C SER A 290 -8.57 8.24 -12.44
N PRO A 291 -7.78 8.96 -11.62
CA PRO A 291 -7.98 10.39 -11.45
C PRO A 291 -7.68 11.13 -12.76
N LYS A 292 -8.34 12.26 -12.99
CA LYS A 292 -8.11 13.06 -14.21
C LYS A 292 -7.44 14.37 -13.86
N ILE A 293 -6.46 14.78 -14.65
CA ILE A 293 -5.89 16.12 -14.63
C ILE A 293 -6.34 16.81 -15.91
N ILE A 294 -6.98 17.96 -15.77
CA ILE A 294 -7.61 18.68 -16.87
C ILE A 294 -7.15 20.13 -16.92
N GLN A 295 -7.24 20.72 -18.10
CA GLN A 295 -7.07 22.14 -18.33
C GLN A 295 -8.31 22.91 -17.87
N LEU A 296 -8.18 24.23 -17.65
CA LEU A 296 -9.30 25.14 -17.35
C LEU A 296 -10.49 25.02 -18.33
N ARG A 297 -10.22 24.71 -19.60
CA ARG A 297 -11.23 24.57 -20.67
C ARG A 297 -11.77 23.14 -20.85
N GLY A 298 -11.50 22.23 -19.91
CA GLY A 298 -12.07 20.87 -19.89
C GLY A 298 -11.28 19.81 -20.66
N GLY A 299 -10.22 20.17 -21.39
CA GLY A 299 -9.35 19.20 -22.06
C GLY A 299 -8.59 18.34 -21.05
N VAL A 300 -8.64 17.01 -21.19
CA VAL A 300 -7.89 16.08 -20.33
C VAL A 300 -6.41 16.11 -20.70
N LEU A 301 -5.55 16.38 -19.72
CA LEU A 301 -4.09 16.30 -19.86
C LEU A 301 -3.57 14.92 -19.50
N TYR A 302 -4.15 14.29 -18.48
CA TYR A 302 -3.69 13.01 -17.96
C TYR A 302 -4.83 12.27 -17.23
N PRO A 303 -4.85 10.93 -17.27
CA PRO A 303 -4.06 10.06 -18.13
C PRO A 303 -4.59 10.07 -19.56
N ASP A 304 -3.68 9.93 -20.54
CA ASP A 304 -4.07 9.71 -21.94
C ASP A 304 -4.42 8.22 -22.20
N ALA A 305 -4.76 7.88 -23.44
CA ALA A 305 -5.05 6.50 -23.82
C ALA A 305 -3.82 5.57 -23.82
N ARG A 306 -2.60 6.10 -23.93
CA ARG A 306 -1.36 5.32 -23.88
C ARG A 306 -1.03 4.96 -22.44
N VAL A 307 -1.05 5.93 -21.52
CA VAL A 307 -0.84 5.73 -20.08
C VAL A 307 -1.82 4.71 -19.53
N ARG A 308 -3.11 4.81 -19.87
CA ARG A 308 -4.12 3.82 -19.44
C ARG A 308 -3.83 2.41 -19.99
N ARG A 309 -3.41 2.30 -21.25
CA ARG A 309 -3.02 1.01 -21.83
C ARG A 309 -1.80 0.42 -21.12
N GLU A 310 -0.83 1.25 -20.77
CA GLU A 310 0.36 0.80 -20.05
C GLU A 310 0.04 0.37 -18.62
N ALA A 311 -0.76 1.15 -17.92
CA ALA A 311 -1.29 0.81 -16.60
C ALA A 311 -2.05 -0.54 -16.63
N ALA A 312 -2.89 -0.76 -17.65
CA ALA A 312 -3.59 -2.03 -17.85
C ALA A 312 -2.62 -3.20 -18.12
N ARG A 313 -1.60 -2.99 -18.96
CA ARG A 313 -0.62 -4.03 -19.32
C ARG A 313 0.24 -4.46 -18.13
N HIS A 314 0.69 -3.51 -17.32
CA HIS A 314 1.60 -3.77 -16.21
C HIS A 314 0.89 -3.94 -14.87
N GLY A 315 -0.41 -3.66 -14.79
CA GLY A 315 -1.16 -3.70 -13.53
C GLY A 315 -0.69 -2.62 -12.54
N VAL A 316 -0.19 -1.50 -13.01
CA VAL A 316 0.30 -0.41 -12.13
C VAL A 316 -0.79 0.65 -11.98
N LEU A 317 -0.96 1.19 -10.78
CA LEU A 317 -1.89 2.31 -10.59
C LEU A 317 -1.41 3.54 -11.37
N ILE A 318 -2.35 4.34 -11.85
CA ILE A 318 -2.04 5.56 -12.59
C ILE A 318 -1.41 6.60 -11.65
N SER A 319 -2.03 6.88 -10.50
CA SER A 319 -1.51 7.83 -9.51
C SER A 319 -1.45 7.23 -8.11
N LEU A 320 -0.55 7.76 -7.28
CA LEU A 320 -0.54 7.54 -5.83
C LEU A 320 -0.93 8.85 -5.13
N PHE A 321 -1.37 8.72 -3.89
CA PHE A 321 -1.88 9.85 -3.11
C PHE A 321 -1.15 9.94 -1.78
N MET A 322 -0.73 11.14 -1.36
CA MET A 322 0.06 11.34 -0.13
C MET A 322 -0.43 12.59 0.60
N ARG A 323 -0.15 12.71 1.90
CA ARG A 323 -0.49 13.92 2.68
C ARG A 323 0.62 14.97 2.66
N ASP A 324 1.88 14.53 2.60
CA ASP A 324 3.02 15.42 2.72
C ASP A 324 3.70 15.70 1.36
N LEU A 325 3.94 16.98 1.09
CA LEU A 325 4.53 17.44 -0.18
C LEU A 325 6.03 17.13 -0.27
N MET A 326 6.77 17.20 0.84
CA MET A 326 8.21 16.91 0.84
C MET A 326 8.46 15.41 0.64
N MET A 327 7.63 14.57 1.26
CA MET A 327 7.66 13.13 1.10
C MET A 327 7.30 12.73 -0.34
N ALA A 328 6.30 13.37 -0.93
CA ALA A 328 5.93 13.15 -2.34
C ALA A 328 7.08 13.48 -3.30
N GLN A 329 7.82 14.57 -3.06
CA GLN A 329 8.97 14.96 -3.89
C GLN A 329 10.15 14.00 -3.78
N LYS A 330 10.35 13.37 -2.61
CA LYS A 330 11.43 12.41 -2.37
C LYS A 330 11.05 10.98 -2.74
N HIS A 331 9.81 10.74 -3.14
CA HIS A 331 9.30 9.40 -3.35
C HIS A 331 9.98 8.76 -4.59
N PRO A 332 10.49 7.51 -4.50
CA PRO A 332 11.24 6.89 -5.61
C PRO A 332 10.48 6.86 -6.94
N ARG A 333 9.15 6.77 -6.87
CA ARG A 333 8.24 6.82 -8.02
C ARG A 333 8.36 8.08 -8.88
N VAL A 334 8.66 9.25 -8.31
CA VAL A 334 8.77 10.52 -9.07
C VAL A 334 10.21 10.85 -9.47
N GLY A 335 11.18 10.05 -9.03
CA GLY A 335 12.61 10.26 -9.29
C GLY A 335 13.19 11.49 -8.59
N GLU A 336 14.37 11.92 -9.03
CA GLU A 336 15.17 12.95 -8.35
C GLU A 336 14.74 14.39 -8.67
N ARG A 337 14.10 14.63 -9.82
CA ARG A 337 13.71 15.97 -10.30
C ARG A 337 12.21 16.03 -10.62
N PRO A 338 11.33 15.91 -9.62
CA PRO A 338 9.90 15.99 -9.86
C PRO A 338 9.48 17.40 -10.30
N LEU A 339 8.59 17.48 -11.28
CA LEU A 339 7.83 18.69 -11.58
C LEU A 339 6.70 18.82 -10.57
N VAL A 340 6.74 19.88 -9.76
CA VAL A 340 5.66 20.19 -8.80
C VAL A 340 4.72 21.21 -9.42
N LEU A 341 3.43 20.90 -9.49
CA LEU A 341 2.37 21.80 -9.97
C LEU A 341 1.28 21.95 -8.91
N LYS A 342 0.72 23.16 -8.77
CA LYS A 342 -0.44 23.41 -7.89
C LYS A 342 -1.74 23.21 -8.67
N ALA A 343 -2.67 22.41 -8.13
CA ALA A 343 -4.02 22.33 -8.65
C ALA A 343 -4.85 23.52 -8.15
N LEU A 344 -5.68 24.08 -9.04
CA LEU A 344 -6.54 25.22 -8.70
C LEU A 344 -7.79 24.77 -7.94
N ARG A 345 -8.43 23.71 -8.43
CA ARG A 345 -9.70 23.20 -7.92
C ARG A 345 -9.97 21.81 -8.48
N THR A 346 -11.00 21.16 -7.96
CA THR A 346 -11.58 19.96 -8.56
C THR A 346 -12.58 20.30 -9.68
N TRP A 347 -12.84 19.35 -10.57
CA TRP A 347 -13.88 19.43 -11.60
C TRP A 347 -14.97 18.38 -11.41
N GLY A 348 -16.20 18.76 -11.75
CA GLY A 348 -17.37 17.90 -11.65
C GLY A 348 -17.87 17.72 -10.22
N LYS A 349 -19.00 17.01 -10.09
CA LYS A 349 -19.66 16.76 -8.79
C LYS A 349 -18.90 15.75 -7.92
N THR A 350 -18.06 14.93 -8.53
CA THR A 350 -17.42 13.75 -7.93
C THR A 350 -16.04 14.05 -7.35
N ARG A 351 -15.47 15.23 -7.66
CA ARG A 351 -14.18 15.73 -7.15
C ARG A 351 -12.97 14.81 -7.38
N THR A 352 -13.05 13.92 -8.37
CA THR A 352 -11.97 12.99 -8.79
C THR A 352 -11.15 13.52 -9.98
N ALA A 353 -11.40 14.75 -10.41
CA ALA A 353 -10.64 15.43 -11.46
C ALA A 353 -10.05 16.75 -10.94
N LEU A 354 -8.78 17.03 -11.24
CA LEU A 354 -8.06 18.24 -10.87
C LEU A 354 -7.91 19.18 -12.06
N VAL A 355 -8.13 20.47 -11.82
CA VAL A 355 -7.96 21.53 -12.81
C VAL A 355 -6.63 22.25 -12.59
N LEU A 356 -5.79 22.32 -13.61
CA LEU A 356 -4.57 23.12 -13.59
C LEU A 356 -4.79 24.52 -14.17
N GLY A 357 -4.03 25.50 -13.69
CA GLY A 357 -3.99 26.85 -14.26
C GLY A 357 -3.47 26.88 -15.69
N LYS A 358 -3.64 28.01 -16.38
CA LYS A 358 -3.30 28.16 -17.81
C LYS A 358 -1.82 27.86 -18.08
N GLU A 359 -0.92 28.43 -17.28
CA GLU A 359 0.54 28.26 -17.42
C GLU A 359 0.98 26.83 -17.09
N ALA A 360 0.54 26.30 -15.95
CA ALA A 360 0.82 24.92 -15.55
C ALA A 360 0.31 23.90 -16.58
N SER A 361 -0.89 24.14 -17.13
CA SER A 361 -1.47 23.32 -18.20
C SER A 361 -0.65 23.36 -19.49
N ALA A 362 -0.16 24.54 -19.88
CA ALA A 362 0.65 24.72 -21.08
C ALA A 362 1.99 24.00 -20.94
N ARG A 363 2.68 24.21 -19.80
CA ARG A 363 3.95 23.55 -19.48
C ARG A 363 3.81 22.03 -19.45
N LEU A 364 2.76 21.51 -18.78
CA LEU A 364 2.53 20.07 -18.71
C LEU A 364 2.22 19.48 -20.09
N LYS A 365 1.43 20.18 -20.90
CA LYS A 365 1.10 19.74 -22.27
C LYS A 365 2.34 19.65 -23.16
N GLU A 366 3.24 20.63 -23.07
CA GLU A 366 4.50 20.62 -23.81
C GLU A 366 5.38 19.43 -23.41
N LEU A 367 5.53 19.18 -22.10
CA LEU A 367 6.29 18.05 -21.60
C LEU A 367 5.70 16.70 -22.01
N ILE A 368 4.37 16.55 -21.96
CA ILE A 368 3.67 15.35 -22.42
C ILE A 368 3.92 15.11 -23.91
N ALA A 369 3.93 16.17 -24.74
CA ALA A 369 4.23 16.05 -26.16
C ALA A 369 5.67 15.55 -26.41
N LYS A 370 6.60 15.81 -25.49
CA LYS A 370 7.98 15.30 -25.49
C LYS A 370 8.13 13.91 -24.83
N GLY A 371 7.03 13.26 -24.43
CA GLY A 371 7.05 11.91 -23.85
C GLY A 371 7.26 11.84 -22.33
N PHE A 372 7.21 12.96 -21.61
CA PHE A 372 7.48 13.02 -20.16
C PHE A 372 6.67 12.00 -19.34
N LEU A 373 5.37 11.83 -19.60
CA LEU A 373 4.47 10.96 -18.82
C LEU A 373 4.31 9.54 -19.39
N ASP A 374 5.16 9.11 -20.33
CA ASP A 374 5.08 7.77 -20.91
C ASP A 374 5.47 6.69 -19.89
N HIS A 375 6.41 7.02 -19.02
CA HIS A 375 6.90 6.19 -17.92
C HIS A 375 6.89 6.91 -16.57
N ALA A 376 6.68 8.24 -16.58
CA ALA A 376 6.70 9.01 -15.35
C ALA A 376 5.44 8.79 -14.55
N ALA A 377 5.64 8.67 -13.24
CA ALA A 377 4.56 8.40 -12.33
C ALA A 377 4.11 9.68 -11.63
N VAL A 378 2.80 9.71 -11.36
CA VAL A 378 2.12 10.87 -10.81
C VAL A 378 1.81 10.61 -9.34
N ILE A 379 2.15 11.58 -8.49
CA ILE A 379 1.74 11.63 -7.09
C ILE A 379 0.88 12.87 -6.89
N VAL A 380 -0.27 12.69 -6.25
CA VAL A 380 -1.17 13.79 -5.87
C VAL A 380 -1.10 13.97 -4.36
N VAL A 381 -0.78 15.18 -3.92
CA VAL A 381 -0.69 15.55 -2.51
C VAL A 381 -2.01 16.15 -2.07
N MET A 382 -2.55 15.66 -0.97
CA MET A 382 -3.89 15.97 -0.46
C MET A 382 -3.83 16.35 1.02
N ASP A 383 -4.94 16.88 1.54
CA ASP A 383 -5.08 17.22 2.97
C ASP A 383 -5.27 15.98 3.84
#